data_AF-A0A974NCF1-F1
#
_entry.id   AF-A0A974NCF1-F1
#
_cell.length_a   1.000
_cell.length_b   1.000
_cell.length_c   1.000
_cell.angle_alpha   90.00
_cell.angle_beta   90.00
_cell.angle_gamma   90.00
#
_symmetry.space_group_name_H-M   'P 1'
#
loop_
_entity.id
_entity.type
_entity.pdbx_description
1 polymer ?
#
loop_
_entity_poly.entity_id
_entity_poly.type
_entity_poly.pdbx_seq_one_letter_code
_entity_poly.pdbx_strand_id
1 'polypeptide(L)'
;MVALAHPEWLARRRGPAPSPGTEAVYASVGGVGLRLPATSALASCQWLAVADVDRAPGRAEALVRAAVPVDEALALEVAGAWLVEDTRTRWESGRLRSERLRRLGAITLTTTPGPSPSPREAAAAVTRAVAEQGLGILPWSARARQLRGRLDLLHRTLGAPWPDVSPEALTEQAGQWLAPAVTSLAASARRPDLSRLDVTAALRTLLPWPEASRLDELAPERLQVPSGSQVPLSYAQDDGGAGTPLERPVLAVRVQECFGWDATPRVVGGRVAVLIHLLSPARRPVAVTDDLASFWAQGYAQVRAELRGRYPRHAWPQDPWTAPATRGTGRRRAS
;
A
#
# COMPACT_ATOMS: atom_id res chain seq x y z
N MET A 1 4.54 -52.35 -4.84
CA MET A 1 5.88 -52.20 -5.42
C MET A 1 6.11 -50.80 -6.01
N VAL A 2 5.26 -50.31 -6.92
CA VAL A 2 5.41 -48.95 -7.52
C VAL A 2 5.59 -47.85 -6.47
N ALA A 3 4.70 -47.79 -5.46
CA ALA A 3 4.80 -46.81 -4.38
C ALA A 3 6.15 -46.84 -3.63
N LEU A 4 6.65 -48.05 -3.31
CA LEU A 4 7.89 -48.25 -2.56
C LEU A 4 9.14 -47.87 -3.37
N ALA A 5 9.13 -48.14 -4.67
CA ALA A 5 10.24 -47.82 -5.57
C ALA A 5 10.31 -46.32 -5.88
N HIS A 6 9.14 -45.66 -5.92
CA HIS A 6 8.99 -44.27 -6.34
C HIS A 6 8.02 -43.49 -5.43
N PRO A 7 8.38 -43.28 -4.14
CA PRO A 7 7.50 -42.56 -3.23
C PRO A 7 7.14 -41.15 -3.75
N GLU A 8 8.02 -40.49 -4.51
CA GLU A 8 7.84 -39.11 -5.03
C GLU A 8 6.69 -39.01 -6.03
N TRP A 9 6.29 -40.15 -6.58
CA TRP A 9 5.23 -40.32 -7.54
C TRP A 9 3.92 -40.84 -6.91
N LEU A 10 3.87 -40.98 -5.58
CA LEU A 10 2.59 -40.99 -4.88
C LEU A 10 1.89 -39.66 -5.11
N ALA A 11 0.60 -39.71 -5.42
CA ALA A 11 -0.15 -38.54 -5.84
C ALA A 11 -1.54 -38.50 -5.21
N ARG A 12 -1.98 -37.30 -4.83
CA ARG A 12 -3.31 -37.04 -4.28
C ARG A 12 -4.08 -36.10 -5.20
N ARG A 13 -5.36 -36.41 -5.43
CA ARG A 13 -6.25 -35.58 -6.25
C ARG A 13 -6.41 -34.18 -5.64
N ARG A 14 -6.34 -33.16 -6.47
CA ARG A 14 -6.67 -31.77 -6.13
C ARG A 14 -8.16 -31.55 -6.31
N GLY A 15 -8.83 -31.02 -5.28
CA GLY A 15 -10.26 -30.73 -5.34
C GLY A 15 -11.17 -31.96 -5.19
N PRO A 16 -12.49 -31.78 -5.40
CA PRO A 16 -13.47 -32.85 -5.28
C PRO A 16 -13.29 -33.92 -6.37
N ALA A 17 -14.03 -35.02 -6.28
CA ALA A 17 -14.11 -35.97 -7.38
C ALA A 17 -14.64 -35.28 -8.65
N PRO A 18 -14.01 -35.48 -9.81
CA PRO A 18 -14.44 -34.85 -11.05
C PRO A 18 -15.80 -35.39 -11.48
N SER A 19 -16.60 -34.55 -12.14
CA SER A 19 -17.77 -35.02 -12.89
C SER A 19 -17.34 -35.94 -14.04
N PRO A 20 -18.20 -36.88 -14.48
CA PRO A 20 -17.91 -37.73 -15.63
C PRO A 20 -17.55 -36.88 -16.85
N GLY A 21 -16.46 -37.23 -17.54
CA GLY A 21 -15.98 -36.49 -18.72
C GLY A 21 -15.07 -35.29 -18.42
N THR A 22 -14.74 -35.03 -17.14
CA THR A 22 -13.77 -33.98 -16.75
C THR A 22 -12.43 -34.59 -16.36
N GLU A 23 -11.33 -33.95 -16.75
CA GLU A 23 -9.97 -34.34 -16.33
C GLU A 23 -9.79 -34.19 -14.81
N ALA A 24 -8.99 -35.07 -14.22
CA ALA A 24 -8.63 -35.00 -12.81
C ALA A 24 -7.17 -34.54 -12.68
N VAL A 25 -6.95 -33.56 -11.80
CA VAL A 25 -5.60 -33.06 -11.49
C VAL A 25 -5.14 -33.62 -10.14
N TYR A 26 -3.88 -34.03 -10.08
CA TYR A 26 -3.23 -34.56 -8.89
C TYR A 26 -1.96 -33.76 -8.59
N ALA A 27 -1.56 -33.75 -7.32
CA ALA A 27 -0.23 -33.34 -6.90
C ALA A 27 0.56 -34.58 -6.51
N SER A 28 1.75 -34.76 -7.07
CA SER A 28 2.68 -35.77 -6.57
C SER A 28 3.39 -35.30 -5.30
N VAL A 29 3.92 -36.23 -4.51
CA VAL A 29 4.71 -35.89 -3.33
C VAL A 29 5.96 -35.09 -3.71
N GLY A 30 6.57 -35.41 -4.85
CA GLY A 30 7.69 -34.67 -5.43
C GLY A 30 7.35 -33.28 -5.98
N GLY A 31 6.07 -32.85 -5.93
CA GLY A 31 5.64 -31.51 -6.34
C GLY A 31 5.28 -31.35 -7.81
N VAL A 32 5.28 -32.45 -8.57
CA VAL A 32 4.87 -32.43 -9.98
C VAL A 32 3.35 -32.43 -10.06
N GLY A 33 2.79 -31.48 -10.83
CA GLY A 33 1.39 -31.50 -11.21
C GLY A 33 1.13 -32.65 -12.19
N LEU A 34 0.06 -33.39 -11.96
CA LEU A 34 -0.30 -34.57 -12.74
C LEU A 34 -1.73 -34.43 -13.24
N ARG A 35 -2.02 -34.95 -14.43
CA ARG A 35 -3.38 -35.04 -14.96
C ARG A 35 -3.71 -36.44 -15.44
N LEU A 36 -4.96 -36.84 -15.23
CA LEU A 36 -5.54 -38.03 -15.83
C LEU A 36 -6.53 -37.63 -16.94
N PRO A 37 -6.59 -38.39 -18.04
CA PRO A 37 -7.65 -38.22 -19.04
C PRO A 37 -9.03 -38.33 -18.41
N ALA A 38 -9.99 -37.57 -18.95
CA ALA A 38 -11.39 -37.58 -18.54
C ALA A 38 -12.06 -38.97 -18.58
N THR A 39 -11.55 -39.89 -19.39
CA THR A 39 -12.05 -41.26 -19.54
C THR A 39 -11.44 -42.24 -18.54
N SER A 40 -10.46 -41.83 -17.73
CA SER A 40 -9.77 -42.72 -16.80
C SER A 40 -10.64 -43.05 -15.59
N ALA A 41 -10.85 -44.35 -15.33
CA ALA A 41 -11.53 -44.82 -14.13
C ALA A 41 -10.82 -44.39 -12.83
N LEU A 42 -9.50 -44.16 -12.91
CA LEU A 42 -8.66 -43.74 -11.78
C LEU A 42 -8.91 -42.30 -11.34
N ALA A 43 -9.59 -41.49 -12.16
CA ALA A 43 -9.93 -40.09 -11.83
C ALA A 43 -10.78 -39.98 -10.54
N SER A 44 -11.55 -41.04 -10.23
CA SER A 44 -12.36 -41.14 -9.01
C SER A 44 -11.56 -41.55 -7.77
N CYS A 45 -10.35 -42.08 -7.92
CA CYS A 45 -9.47 -42.47 -6.80
C CYS A 45 -8.80 -41.24 -6.19
N GLN A 46 -8.82 -41.13 -4.87
CA GLN A 46 -8.20 -39.98 -4.18
C GLN A 46 -6.67 -40.04 -4.22
N TRP A 47 -6.10 -41.24 -4.12
CA TRP A 47 -4.66 -41.50 -4.06
C TRP A 47 -4.24 -42.49 -5.13
N LEU A 48 -3.08 -42.23 -5.73
CA LEU A 48 -2.48 -43.03 -6.79
C LEU A 48 -0.99 -43.22 -6.52
N ALA A 49 -0.46 -44.41 -6.83
CA ALA A 49 0.96 -44.61 -7.04
C ALA A 49 1.21 -44.59 -8.55
N VAL A 50 1.92 -43.57 -9.03
CA VAL A 50 2.18 -43.37 -10.45
C VAL A 50 3.48 -44.04 -10.85
N ALA A 51 3.44 -44.84 -11.91
CA ALA A 51 4.60 -45.57 -12.43
C ALA A 51 5.19 -44.88 -13.67
N ASP A 52 4.34 -44.23 -14.47
CA ASP A 52 4.76 -43.63 -15.73
C ASP A 52 3.98 -42.34 -16.03
N VAL A 53 4.71 -41.33 -16.51
CA VAL A 53 4.19 -40.01 -16.85
C VAL A 53 4.79 -39.50 -18.15
N ASP A 54 3.98 -38.79 -18.91
CA ASP A 54 4.39 -38.11 -20.14
C ASP A 54 4.40 -36.60 -19.90
N ARG A 55 5.60 -36.00 -19.96
CA ARG A 55 5.82 -34.56 -19.74
C ARG A 55 5.97 -33.87 -21.10
N ALA A 56 4.87 -33.29 -21.57
CA ALA A 56 4.89 -32.45 -22.77
C ALA A 56 5.49 -31.06 -22.47
N PRO A 57 6.40 -30.53 -23.32
CA PRO A 57 6.91 -29.17 -23.19
C PRO A 57 5.78 -28.13 -23.17
N GLY A 58 5.87 -27.14 -22.28
CA GLY A 58 4.90 -26.05 -22.19
C GLY A 58 3.60 -26.37 -21.44
N ARG A 59 3.44 -27.59 -20.89
CA ARG A 59 2.31 -27.95 -20.02
C ARG A 59 2.71 -27.93 -18.54
N ALA A 60 1.82 -27.42 -17.69
CA ALA A 60 2.03 -27.36 -16.25
C ALA A 60 1.88 -28.74 -15.57
N GLU A 61 0.97 -29.58 -16.06
CA GLU A 61 0.74 -30.94 -15.55
C GLU A 61 1.25 -32.03 -16.52
N ALA A 62 1.92 -33.05 -15.97
CA ALA A 62 2.31 -34.25 -16.71
C ALA A 62 1.12 -35.21 -16.86
N LEU A 63 0.99 -35.85 -18.03
CA LEU A 63 -0.06 -36.83 -18.28
C LEU A 63 0.32 -38.17 -17.66
N VAL A 64 -0.52 -38.69 -16.76
CA VAL A 64 -0.31 -40.02 -16.18
C VAL A 64 -0.60 -41.10 -17.22
N ARG A 65 0.38 -41.97 -17.48
CA ARG A 65 0.29 -43.11 -18.42
C ARG A 65 -0.02 -44.42 -17.71
N ALA A 66 0.59 -44.63 -16.54
CA ALA A 66 0.36 -45.80 -15.71
C ALA A 66 0.33 -45.42 -14.23
N ALA A 67 -0.71 -45.87 -13.53
CA ALA A 67 -0.86 -45.69 -12.10
C ALA A 67 -1.75 -46.79 -11.51
N VAL A 68 -1.62 -47.03 -10.21
CA VAL A 68 -2.50 -47.92 -9.45
C VAL A 68 -3.14 -47.16 -8.29
N PRO A 69 -4.40 -47.46 -7.95
CA PRO A 69 -5.02 -46.88 -6.77
C PRO A 69 -4.31 -47.39 -5.51
N VAL A 70 -4.12 -46.47 -4.57
CA VAL A 70 -3.63 -46.78 -3.22
C VAL A 70 -4.53 -46.07 -2.21
N ASP A 71 -4.50 -46.49 -0.96
CA ASP A 71 -5.14 -45.76 0.12
C ASP A 71 -4.18 -44.76 0.78
N GLU A 72 -4.73 -43.90 1.63
CA GLU A 72 -3.93 -42.90 2.35
C GLU A 72 -2.98 -43.53 3.37
N ALA A 73 -3.36 -44.67 3.96
CA ALA A 73 -2.54 -45.37 4.94
C ALA A 73 -1.22 -45.83 4.31
N LEU A 74 -1.28 -46.49 3.15
CA LEU A 74 -0.10 -46.92 2.40
C LEU A 74 0.72 -45.72 1.91
N ALA A 75 0.07 -44.65 1.44
CA ALA A 75 0.79 -43.45 1.01
C ALA A 75 1.59 -42.82 2.17
N LEU A 76 1.00 -42.73 3.37
CA LEU A 76 1.66 -42.20 4.57
C LEU A 76 2.74 -43.12 5.11
N GLU A 77 2.56 -44.44 5.02
CA GLU A 77 3.58 -45.41 5.41
C GLU A 77 4.82 -45.30 4.50
N VAL A 78 4.60 -45.28 3.18
CA VAL A 78 5.68 -45.31 2.19
C VAL A 78 6.41 -43.98 2.05
N ALA A 79 5.67 -42.86 2.02
CA ALA A 79 6.26 -41.52 1.91
C ALA A 79 6.40 -40.81 3.26
N GLY A 80 6.30 -41.53 4.39
CA GLY A 80 6.31 -40.97 5.73
C GLY A 80 7.54 -40.13 6.06
N ALA A 81 8.69 -40.41 5.44
CA ALA A 81 9.90 -39.60 5.57
C ALA A 81 9.77 -38.17 5.04
N TRP A 82 8.75 -37.89 4.22
CA TRP A 82 8.41 -36.55 3.73
C TRP A 82 7.20 -35.94 4.43
N LEU A 83 6.67 -36.61 5.47
CA LEU A 83 5.62 -36.03 6.29
C LEU A 83 6.22 -34.89 7.12
N VAL A 84 5.75 -33.68 6.86
CA VAL A 84 6.19 -32.46 7.55
C VAL A 84 4.96 -31.75 8.10
N GLU A 85 5.11 -31.20 9.31
CA GLU A 85 4.18 -30.22 9.86
C GLU A 85 4.88 -28.85 9.85
N ASP A 86 4.36 -27.91 9.07
CA ASP A 86 4.87 -26.55 8.97
C ASP A 86 3.78 -25.53 9.30
N THR A 87 4.19 -24.36 9.81
CA THR A 87 3.28 -23.24 10.03
C THR A 87 3.51 -22.21 8.94
N ARG A 88 2.43 -21.76 8.31
CA ARG A 88 2.44 -20.69 7.32
C ARG A 88 1.60 -19.53 7.80
N THR A 89 2.23 -18.36 7.88
CA THR A 89 1.54 -17.10 8.15
C THR A 89 1.25 -16.37 6.85
N ARG A 90 -0.01 -15.97 6.67
CA ARG A 90 -0.45 -15.14 5.55
C ARG A 90 -1.17 -13.88 6.02
N TRP A 91 -1.17 -12.89 5.15
CA TRP A 91 -2.07 -11.75 5.25
C TRP A 91 -3.35 -12.06 4.48
N GLU A 92 -4.50 -11.96 5.13
CA GLU A 92 -5.79 -12.20 4.51
C GLU A 92 -6.82 -11.23 5.08
N SER A 93 -7.45 -10.43 4.22
CA SER A 93 -8.54 -9.50 4.58
C SER A 93 -8.19 -8.59 5.78
N GLY A 94 -7.01 -7.98 5.77
CA GLY A 94 -6.59 -7.03 6.82
C GLY A 94 -6.09 -7.68 8.11
N ARG A 95 -5.91 -9.01 8.15
CA ARG A 95 -5.46 -9.73 9.36
C ARG A 95 -4.37 -10.76 9.03
N LEU A 96 -3.49 -11.00 10.01
CA LEU A 96 -2.59 -12.13 9.97
C LEU A 96 -3.35 -13.40 10.34
N ARG A 97 -3.19 -14.43 9.51
CA ARG A 97 -3.68 -15.77 9.77
C ARG A 97 -2.53 -16.74 9.65
N SER A 98 -2.30 -17.47 10.73
CA SER A 98 -1.41 -18.61 10.75
C SER A 98 -2.20 -19.87 10.49
N GLU A 99 -1.67 -20.74 9.66
CA GLU A 99 -2.18 -22.07 9.43
C GLU A 99 -1.09 -23.08 9.72
N ARG A 100 -1.49 -24.17 10.35
CA ARG A 100 -0.69 -25.38 10.47
C ARG A 100 -1.04 -26.27 9.30
N LEU A 101 -0.03 -26.58 8.50
CA LEU A 101 -0.12 -27.42 7.33
C LEU A 101 0.52 -28.76 7.68
N ARG A 102 -0.22 -29.84 7.53
CA ARG A 102 0.35 -31.19 7.54
C ARG A 102 0.53 -31.60 6.09
N ARG A 103 1.76 -31.86 5.65
CA ARG A 103 2.11 -32.09 4.25
C ARG A 103 2.86 -33.40 4.09
N LEU A 104 2.59 -34.08 2.99
CA LEU A 104 3.41 -35.20 2.51
C LEU A 104 4.20 -34.67 1.31
N GLY A 105 5.43 -34.26 1.54
CA GLY A 105 6.24 -33.48 0.60
C GLY A 105 5.47 -32.26 0.08
N ALA A 106 5.19 -32.21 -1.22
CA ALA A 106 4.45 -31.11 -1.81
C ALA A 106 2.93 -31.14 -1.56
N ILE A 107 2.36 -32.28 -1.16
CA ILE A 107 0.92 -32.47 -0.99
C ILE A 107 0.47 -31.94 0.37
N THR A 108 -0.41 -30.95 0.41
CA THR A 108 -1.10 -30.55 1.65
C THR A 108 -2.19 -31.57 1.99
N LEU A 109 -2.06 -32.23 3.14
CA LEU A 109 -3.00 -33.23 3.61
C LEU A 109 -4.17 -32.58 4.37
N THR A 110 -3.82 -31.72 5.32
CA THR A 110 -4.75 -30.97 6.15
C THR A 110 -4.21 -29.57 6.41
N THR A 111 -5.15 -28.64 6.57
CA THR A 111 -4.90 -27.25 6.96
C THR A 111 -5.75 -26.97 8.19
N THR A 112 -5.13 -26.60 9.30
CA THR A 112 -5.82 -26.24 10.55
C THR A 112 -5.35 -24.88 11.04
N PRO A 113 -6.12 -24.19 11.91
CA PRO A 113 -5.65 -22.94 12.52
C PRO A 113 -4.31 -23.14 13.24
N GLY A 114 -3.33 -22.31 12.90
CA GLY A 114 -2.00 -22.32 13.50
C GLY A 114 -1.90 -21.47 14.77
N PRO A 115 -0.76 -21.52 15.47
CA PRO A 115 -0.50 -20.64 16.61
C PRO A 115 -0.36 -19.18 16.16
N SER A 116 -0.36 -18.24 17.11
CA SER A 116 0.00 -16.86 16.82
C SER A 116 1.37 -16.78 16.13
N PRO A 117 1.52 -15.99 15.06
CA PRO A 117 2.78 -15.90 14.33
C PRO A 117 3.85 -15.24 15.20
N SER A 118 5.10 -15.69 15.06
CA SER A 118 6.24 -14.96 15.59
C SER A 118 6.38 -13.59 14.92
N PRO A 119 7.06 -12.61 15.56
CA PRO A 119 7.28 -11.30 14.96
C PRO A 119 7.94 -11.34 13.58
N ARG A 120 8.88 -12.27 13.38
CA ARG A 120 9.56 -12.47 12.10
C ARG A 120 8.62 -13.04 11.03
N GLU A 121 7.78 -14.01 11.37
CA GLU A 121 6.79 -14.56 10.44
C GLU A 121 5.73 -13.54 10.06
N ALA A 122 5.30 -12.70 11.01
CA ALA A 122 4.39 -11.58 10.75
C ALA A 122 5.00 -10.59 9.75
N ALA A 123 6.23 -10.13 9.99
CA ALA A 123 6.93 -9.23 9.09
C ALA A 123 7.11 -9.81 7.67
N ALA A 124 7.51 -11.09 7.57
CA ALA A 124 7.65 -11.77 6.28
C ALA A 124 6.30 -11.90 5.55
N ALA A 125 5.22 -12.22 6.27
CA ALA A 125 3.89 -12.34 5.70
C ALA A 125 3.36 -11.00 5.16
N VAL A 126 3.55 -9.90 5.89
CA VAL A 126 3.12 -8.56 5.45
C VAL A 126 3.95 -8.07 4.28
N THR A 127 5.27 -8.23 4.34
CA THR A 127 6.18 -7.81 3.25
C THR A 127 5.82 -8.54 1.95
N ARG A 128 5.57 -9.85 2.03
CA ARG A 128 5.09 -10.63 0.87
C ARG A 128 3.73 -10.14 0.38
N ALA A 129 2.80 -9.86 1.29
CA ALA A 129 1.48 -9.37 0.91
C ALA A 129 1.54 -8.00 0.22
N VAL A 130 2.44 -7.11 0.64
CA VAL A 130 2.70 -5.84 -0.07
C VAL A 130 3.24 -6.09 -1.47
N ALA A 131 4.15 -7.06 -1.63
CA ALA A 131 4.66 -7.43 -2.96
C ALA A 131 3.58 -8.02 -3.89
N GLU A 132 2.63 -8.78 -3.34
CA GLU A 132 1.57 -9.45 -4.12
C GLU A 132 0.34 -8.55 -4.38
N GLN A 133 -0.03 -7.69 -3.42
CA GLN A 133 -1.28 -6.93 -3.41
C GLN A 133 -1.08 -5.41 -3.48
N GLY A 134 0.17 -4.95 -3.41
CA GLY A 134 0.53 -3.53 -3.38
C GLY A 134 0.40 -2.87 -2.01
N LEU A 135 0.81 -1.60 -1.93
CA LEU A 135 0.83 -0.82 -0.68
C LEU A 135 -0.55 -0.50 -0.10
N GLY A 136 -1.62 -0.66 -0.89
CA GLY A 136 -2.99 -0.36 -0.48
C GLY A 136 -3.49 -1.19 0.70
N ILE A 137 -2.84 -2.31 1.02
CA ILE A 137 -3.18 -3.15 2.17
C ILE A 137 -2.78 -2.55 3.52
N LEU A 138 -1.91 -1.53 3.53
CA LEU A 138 -1.41 -0.91 4.75
C LEU A 138 -2.38 0.17 5.27
N PRO A 139 -2.42 0.41 6.59
CA PRO A 139 -3.30 1.42 7.19
C PRO A 139 -2.72 2.84 7.00
N TRP A 140 -2.89 3.40 5.80
CA TRP A 140 -2.39 4.73 5.45
C TRP A 140 -3.18 5.87 6.11
N SER A 141 -2.65 6.36 7.23
CA SER A 141 -3.17 7.58 7.86
C SER A 141 -2.96 8.81 6.96
N ALA A 142 -3.75 9.86 7.18
CA ALA A 142 -3.54 11.15 6.51
C ALA A 142 -2.11 11.68 6.72
N ARG A 143 -1.53 11.47 7.91
CA ARG A 143 -0.15 11.88 8.23
C ARG A 143 0.88 11.09 7.42
N ALA A 144 0.68 9.78 7.25
CA ALA A 144 1.56 8.93 6.43
C ALA A 144 1.51 9.35 4.95
N ARG A 145 0.32 9.62 4.42
CA ARG A 145 0.14 10.11 3.03
C ARG A 145 0.81 11.47 2.82
N GLN A 146 0.62 12.41 3.74
CA GLN A 146 1.29 13.71 3.68
C GLN A 146 2.82 13.58 3.78
N LEU A 147 3.33 12.73 4.68
CA LEU A 147 4.77 12.47 4.78
C LEU A 147 5.32 11.89 3.47
N ARG A 148 4.66 10.88 2.90
CA ARG A 148 5.05 10.31 1.61
C ARG A 148 5.09 11.37 0.51
N GLY A 149 4.07 12.23 0.42
CA GLY A 149 4.04 13.33 -0.55
C GLY A 149 5.17 14.34 -0.35
N ARG A 150 5.55 14.64 0.90
CA ARG A 150 6.69 15.53 1.22
C ARG A 150 8.02 14.90 0.79
N LEU A 151 8.22 13.61 1.09
CA LEU A 151 9.43 12.87 0.70
C LEU A 151 9.56 12.77 -0.82
N ASP A 152 8.46 12.45 -1.50
CA ASP A 152 8.38 12.38 -2.95
C ASP A 152 8.71 13.72 -3.62
N LEU A 153 8.16 14.84 -3.12
CA LEU A 153 8.50 16.18 -3.62
C LEU A 153 10.01 16.46 -3.49
N LEU A 154 10.60 16.12 -2.35
CA LEU A 154 12.03 16.33 -2.11
C LEU A 154 12.90 15.43 -2.98
N HIS A 155 12.54 14.16 -3.13
CA HIS A 155 13.24 13.22 -4.00
C HIS A 155 13.24 13.70 -5.46
N ARG A 156 12.07 14.07 -6.02
CA ARG A 156 11.99 14.56 -7.41
C ARG A 156 12.71 15.89 -7.64
N THR A 157 12.78 16.76 -6.63
CA THR A 157 13.32 18.13 -6.77
C THR A 157 14.82 18.22 -6.43
N LEU A 158 15.27 17.44 -5.44
CA LEU A 158 16.63 17.49 -4.90
C LEU A 158 17.45 16.23 -5.23
N GLY A 159 16.79 15.09 -5.51
CA GLY A 159 17.44 13.81 -5.71
C GLY A 159 17.97 13.22 -4.40
N ALA A 160 19.07 12.48 -4.51
CA ALA A 160 19.76 11.92 -3.35
C ALA A 160 20.19 13.02 -2.35
N PRO A 161 20.15 12.76 -1.03
CA PRO A 161 19.88 11.48 -0.37
C PRO A 161 18.40 11.28 0.03
N TRP A 162 17.47 12.08 -0.48
CA TRP A 162 16.04 11.90 -0.20
C TRP A 162 15.56 10.58 -0.82
N PRO A 163 14.86 9.71 -0.07
CA PRO A 163 14.53 8.37 -0.53
C PRO A 163 13.47 8.39 -1.64
N ASP A 164 13.58 7.46 -2.59
CA ASP A 164 12.48 7.16 -3.49
C ASP A 164 11.35 6.47 -2.71
N VAL A 165 10.17 7.08 -2.76
CA VAL A 165 8.94 6.61 -2.09
C VAL A 165 7.82 6.32 -3.09
N SER A 166 8.18 6.05 -4.35
CA SER A 166 7.29 5.49 -5.36
C SER A 166 6.68 4.16 -4.89
N PRO A 167 5.49 3.77 -5.38
CA PRO A 167 4.89 2.49 -5.02
C PRO A 167 5.83 1.30 -5.24
N GLU A 168 6.58 1.32 -6.34
CA GLU A 168 7.55 0.31 -6.74
C GLU A 168 8.71 0.27 -5.74
N ALA A 169 9.37 1.41 -5.50
CA ALA A 169 10.50 1.47 -4.57
C ALA A 169 10.09 1.06 -3.15
N LEU A 170 8.95 1.53 -2.64
CA LEU A 170 8.48 1.16 -1.29
C LEU A 170 8.15 -0.32 -1.17
N THR A 171 7.70 -0.96 -2.25
CA THR A 171 7.43 -2.40 -2.30
C THR A 171 8.73 -3.19 -2.30
N GLU A 172 9.70 -2.81 -3.13
CA GLU A 172 11.02 -3.45 -3.18
C GLU A 172 11.78 -3.34 -1.85
N GLN A 173 11.75 -2.16 -1.24
CA GLN A 173 12.46 -1.88 0.01
C GLN A 173 11.63 -2.21 1.27
N ALA A 174 10.47 -2.87 1.15
CA ALA A 174 9.57 -3.17 2.27
C ALA A 174 10.27 -3.94 3.42
N GLY A 175 11.26 -4.78 3.10
CA GLY A 175 12.09 -5.43 4.11
C GLY A 175 12.87 -4.46 5.03
N GLN A 176 13.20 -3.26 4.54
CA GLN A 176 13.97 -2.25 5.26
C GLN A 176 13.11 -1.37 6.15
N TRP A 177 12.01 -0.81 5.62
CA TRP A 177 11.21 0.19 6.34
C TRP A 177 9.99 -0.41 7.05
N LEU A 178 9.36 -1.42 6.46
CA LEU A 178 8.11 -1.99 6.93
C LEU A 178 8.33 -3.14 7.92
N ALA A 179 9.26 -4.05 7.60
CA ALA A 179 9.49 -5.25 8.41
C ALA A 179 9.86 -4.95 9.88
N PRO A 180 10.69 -3.93 10.21
CA PRO A 180 10.98 -3.58 11.61
C PRO A 180 9.72 -3.09 12.35
N ALA A 181 8.89 -2.27 11.71
CA ALA A 181 7.66 -1.75 12.31
C ALA A 181 6.64 -2.88 12.58
N VAL A 182 6.49 -3.81 11.63
CA VAL A 182 5.62 -4.99 11.81
C VAL A 182 6.16 -5.91 12.91
N THR A 183 7.47 -6.11 12.97
CA THR A 183 8.12 -6.92 14.01
C THR A 183 7.87 -6.31 15.39
N SER A 184 8.06 -5.00 15.55
CA SER A 184 7.81 -4.30 16.81
C SER A 184 6.34 -4.41 17.23
N LEU A 185 5.40 -4.24 16.30
CA LEU A 185 3.97 -4.38 16.59
C LEU A 185 3.61 -5.82 16.98
N ALA A 186 4.15 -6.81 16.26
CA ALA A 186 3.94 -8.23 16.55
C ALA A 186 4.56 -8.69 17.88
N ALA A 187 5.64 -8.06 18.34
CA ALA A 187 6.22 -8.32 19.65
C ALA A 187 5.36 -7.78 20.80
N SER A 188 4.54 -6.75 20.56
CA SER A 188 3.76 -6.08 21.60
C SER A 188 2.49 -6.82 22.03
N ALA A 189 2.00 -7.79 21.23
CA ALA A 189 0.74 -8.48 21.51
C ALA A 189 0.72 -9.90 20.93
N ARG A 190 0.06 -10.84 21.63
CA ARG A 190 -0.17 -12.22 21.14
C ARG A 190 -1.00 -12.27 19.85
N ARG A 191 -1.87 -11.29 19.60
CA ARG A 191 -2.68 -11.16 18.39
C ARG A 191 -2.46 -9.75 17.83
N PRO A 192 -1.42 -9.54 17.02
CA PRO A 192 -1.13 -8.21 16.51
C PRO A 192 -2.24 -7.74 15.58
N ASP A 193 -2.75 -6.55 15.89
CA ASP A 193 -3.70 -5.83 15.06
C ASP A 193 -2.93 -4.90 14.14
N LEU A 194 -2.69 -5.34 12.91
CA LEU A 194 -1.93 -4.56 11.93
C LEU A 194 -2.67 -3.32 11.43
N SER A 195 -3.95 -3.12 11.74
CA SER A 195 -4.60 -1.81 11.53
C SER A 195 -3.99 -0.70 12.39
N ARG A 196 -3.27 -1.07 13.46
CA ARG A 196 -2.55 -0.15 14.35
C ARG A 196 -1.11 0.12 13.92
N LEU A 197 -0.69 -0.42 12.77
CA LEU A 197 0.66 -0.18 12.26
C LEU A 197 0.87 1.31 11.98
N ASP A 198 1.86 1.92 12.64
CA ASP A 198 2.24 3.30 12.36
C ASP A 198 3.13 3.39 11.12
N VAL A 199 2.47 3.47 9.95
CA VAL A 199 3.11 3.65 8.65
C VAL A 199 3.92 4.97 8.61
N THR A 200 3.50 5.99 9.36
CA THR A 200 4.22 7.27 9.42
C THR A 200 5.59 7.08 10.05
N ALA A 201 5.63 6.41 11.21
CA ALA A 201 6.88 6.12 11.90
C ALA A 201 7.77 5.21 11.06
N ALA A 202 7.19 4.19 10.40
CA ALA A 202 7.92 3.30 9.50
C ALA A 202 8.58 4.06 8.34
N LEU A 203 7.85 4.96 7.65
CA LEU A 203 8.42 5.78 6.57
C LEU A 203 9.53 6.73 7.05
N ARG A 204 9.45 7.25 8.28
CA ARG A 204 10.51 8.11 8.84
C ARG A 204 11.84 7.38 8.97
N THR A 205 11.85 6.05 9.06
CA THR A 205 13.09 5.27 9.12
C THR A 205 13.88 5.28 7.82
N LEU A 206 13.24 5.63 6.69
CA LEU A 206 13.92 5.80 5.39
C LEU A 206 14.72 7.09 5.30
N LEU A 207 14.49 8.05 6.20
CA LEU A 207 15.19 9.33 6.17
C LEU A 207 16.60 9.17 6.74
N PRO A 208 17.65 9.44 5.94
CA PRO A 208 18.99 9.49 6.47
C PRO A 208 19.15 10.70 7.39
N TRP A 209 20.02 10.53 8.39
CA TRP A 209 20.56 11.64 9.17
C TRP A 209 21.77 12.18 8.40
N PRO A 210 21.96 13.52 8.28
CA PRO A 210 21.24 14.60 8.97
C PRO A 210 19.98 15.15 8.26
N GLU A 211 19.68 14.72 7.04
CA GLU A 211 18.64 15.34 6.19
C GLU A 211 17.25 15.31 6.81
N ALA A 212 16.96 14.31 7.65
CA ALA A 212 15.74 14.24 8.45
C ALA A 212 15.43 15.56 9.20
N SER A 213 16.46 16.29 9.66
CA SER A 213 16.30 17.56 10.37
C SER A 213 15.81 18.72 9.49
N ARG A 214 16.02 18.64 8.18
CA ARG A 214 15.66 19.68 7.21
C ARG A 214 14.30 19.47 6.55
N LEU A 215 13.63 18.35 6.84
CA LEU A 215 12.35 18.01 6.24
C LEU A 215 11.26 19.07 6.51
N ASP A 216 11.18 19.57 7.74
CA ASP A 216 10.19 20.58 8.12
C ASP A 216 10.52 21.97 7.57
N GLU A 217 11.80 22.26 7.31
CA GLU A 217 12.24 23.49 6.64
C GLU A 217 11.94 23.45 5.13
N LEU A 218 12.33 22.36 4.46
CA LEU A 218 12.25 22.25 3.00
C LEU A 218 10.85 21.94 2.50
N ALA A 219 10.08 21.14 3.23
CA ALA A 219 8.71 20.78 2.89
C ALA A 219 7.83 20.92 4.13
N PRO A 220 7.50 22.13 4.59
CA PRO A 220 6.77 22.36 5.84
C PRO A 220 5.33 21.79 5.80
N GLU A 221 4.79 21.38 6.95
CA GLU A 221 3.39 20.93 7.03
C GLU A 221 2.39 22.09 6.95
N ARG A 222 2.83 23.31 7.31
CA ARG A 222 1.99 24.51 7.37
C ARG A 222 2.79 25.72 6.89
N LEU A 223 2.09 26.67 6.28
CA LEU A 223 2.64 27.98 5.96
C LEU A 223 1.91 29.07 6.73
N GLN A 224 2.68 30.02 7.24
CA GLN A 224 2.14 31.27 7.76
C GLN A 224 1.75 32.17 6.59
N VAL A 225 0.49 32.58 6.57
CA VAL A 225 -0.04 33.53 5.58
C VAL A 225 -0.06 34.96 6.18
N PRO A 226 -0.24 36.03 5.39
CA PRO A 226 -0.14 37.42 5.87
C PRO A 226 -1.08 37.76 7.01
N SER A 227 -2.22 37.07 7.13
CA SER A 227 -3.13 37.21 8.27
C SER A 227 -2.54 36.71 9.61
N GLY A 228 -1.38 36.05 9.60
CA GLY A 228 -0.77 35.35 10.72
C GLY A 228 -1.26 33.90 10.90
N SER A 229 -2.24 33.46 10.10
CA SER A 229 -2.76 32.09 10.18
C SER A 229 -1.74 31.04 9.70
N GLN A 230 -1.66 29.91 10.41
CA GLN A 230 -0.87 28.73 10.03
C GLN A 230 -1.74 27.75 9.23
N VAL A 231 -1.70 27.87 7.90
CA VAL A 231 -2.54 27.11 6.97
C VAL A 231 -1.82 25.84 6.53
N PRO A 232 -2.47 24.66 6.59
CA PRO A 232 -1.84 23.40 6.20
C PRO A 232 -1.56 23.34 4.70
N LEU A 233 -0.41 22.77 4.35
CA LEU A 233 -0.07 22.38 2.99
C LEU A 233 -0.50 20.95 2.74
N SER A 234 -1.06 20.70 1.56
CA SER A 234 -1.34 19.34 1.07
C SER A 234 -0.28 18.94 0.07
N TYR A 235 0.37 17.80 0.30
CA TYR A 235 1.39 17.19 -0.57
C TYR A 235 0.90 15.91 -1.24
N ALA A 236 -0.25 15.39 -0.81
CA ALA A 236 -0.84 14.17 -1.36
C ALA A 236 -2.37 14.28 -1.38
N GLN A 237 -2.97 13.67 -2.40
CA GLN A 237 -4.40 13.42 -2.50
C GLN A 237 -4.75 12.13 -1.76
N ASP A 238 -5.93 12.10 -1.14
CA ASP A 238 -6.52 10.88 -0.59
C ASP A 238 -7.24 10.10 -1.69
N ASP A 239 -6.79 8.88 -1.95
CA ASP A 239 -7.37 7.93 -2.90
C ASP A 239 -7.81 6.63 -2.20
N GLY A 240 -7.85 6.61 -0.86
CA GLY A 240 -8.18 5.42 -0.08
C GLY A 240 -7.03 4.41 0.07
N GLY A 241 -5.83 4.70 -0.47
CA GLY A 241 -4.65 3.85 -0.34
C GLY A 241 -3.43 4.63 0.16
N ALA A 242 -2.28 4.45 -0.51
CA ALA A 242 -1.03 5.11 -0.14
C ALA A 242 -1.01 6.63 -0.41
N GLY A 243 -2.12 7.17 -0.91
CA GLY A 243 -2.22 8.54 -1.40
C GLY A 243 -1.52 8.71 -2.74
N THR A 244 -1.94 9.72 -3.48
CA THR A 244 -1.24 10.12 -4.70
C THR A 244 -0.47 11.40 -4.41
N PRO A 245 0.88 11.39 -4.42
CA PRO A 245 1.66 12.61 -4.26
C PRO A 245 1.27 13.66 -5.30
N LEU A 246 1.20 14.92 -4.88
CA LEU A 246 0.91 16.04 -5.75
C LEU A 246 2.19 16.52 -6.44
N GLU A 247 2.06 16.99 -7.68
CA GLU A 247 3.18 17.60 -8.41
C GLU A 247 3.71 18.84 -7.68
N ARG A 248 2.79 19.63 -7.11
CA ARG A 248 3.08 20.82 -6.30
C ARG A 248 2.27 20.79 -5.02
N PRO A 249 2.82 21.29 -3.90
CA PRO A 249 2.06 21.40 -2.67
C PRO A 249 0.94 22.43 -2.83
N VAL A 250 -0.22 22.11 -2.27
CA VAL A 250 -1.43 22.93 -2.37
C VAL A 250 -1.69 23.65 -1.06
N LEU A 251 -1.89 24.97 -1.14
CA LEU A 251 -2.35 25.81 -0.04
C LEU A 251 -3.79 26.24 -0.29
N ALA A 252 -4.74 25.62 0.42
CA ALA A 252 -6.14 26.00 0.37
C ALA A 252 -6.42 27.11 1.40
N VAL A 253 -6.49 28.36 0.93
CA VAL A 253 -6.51 29.56 1.77
C VAL A 253 -7.55 30.55 1.29
N ARG A 254 -8.19 31.26 2.22
CA ARG A 254 -9.17 32.28 1.87
C ARG A 254 -8.48 33.51 1.26
N VAL A 255 -9.08 34.10 0.22
CA VAL A 255 -8.51 35.24 -0.53
C VAL A 255 -8.08 36.36 0.41
N GLN A 256 -8.92 36.72 1.39
CA GLN A 256 -8.64 37.82 2.32
C GLN A 256 -7.47 37.58 3.28
N GLU A 257 -7.03 36.34 3.43
CA GLU A 257 -5.86 36.01 4.24
C GLU A 257 -4.55 36.17 3.46
N CYS A 258 -4.63 36.34 2.13
CA CYS A 258 -3.50 36.49 1.22
C CYS A 258 -3.21 37.94 0.84
N PHE A 259 -4.04 38.91 1.24
CA PHE A 259 -3.76 40.32 0.98
C PHE A 259 -2.41 40.72 1.59
N GLY A 260 -1.67 41.59 0.92
CA GLY A 260 -0.31 41.93 1.34
C GLY A 260 0.78 40.97 0.86
N TRP A 261 0.45 39.81 0.29
CA TRP A 261 1.46 38.97 -0.37
C TRP A 261 1.81 39.53 -1.75
N ASP A 262 3.09 39.87 -1.91
CA ASP A 262 3.73 40.38 -3.12
C ASP A 262 4.16 39.27 -4.10
N ALA A 263 4.45 38.07 -3.58
CA ALA A 263 4.89 36.92 -4.38
C ALA A 263 4.24 35.60 -3.92
N THR A 264 4.17 34.62 -4.83
CA THR A 264 3.77 33.25 -4.48
C THR A 264 4.80 32.63 -3.52
N PRO A 265 4.39 32.06 -2.37
CA PRO A 265 5.31 31.34 -1.50
C PRO A 265 5.88 30.12 -2.22
N ARG A 266 7.17 29.86 -1.96
CA ARG A 266 7.91 28.74 -2.55
C ARG A 266 8.49 27.87 -1.45
N VAL A 267 8.50 26.56 -1.67
CA VAL A 267 9.10 25.55 -0.80
C VAL A 267 10.34 24.93 -1.47
N VAL A 268 10.99 23.99 -0.79
CA VAL A 268 12.21 23.31 -1.24
C VAL A 268 13.31 24.32 -1.58
N GLY A 269 13.56 25.25 -0.66
CA GLY A 269 14.58 26.31 -0.83
C GLY A 269 14.30 27.24 -2.01
N GLY A 270 13.02 27.53 -2.31
CA GLY A 270 12.61 28.44 -3.37
C GLY A 270 12.37 27.78 -4.74
N ARG A 271 12.63 26.48 -4.89
CA ARG A 271 12.56 25.78 -6.19
C ARG A 271 11.13 25.52 -6.64
N VAL A 272 10.23 25.23 -5.71
CA VAL A 272 8.86 24.79 -6.05
C VAL A 272 7.86 25.84 -5.58
N ALA A 273 7.08 26.39 -6.51
CA ALA A 273 5.96 27.27 -6.19
C ALA A 273 4.79 26.47 -5.58
N VAL A 274 4.20 27.03 -4.53
CA VAL A 274 2.99 26.47 -3.91
C VAL A 274 1.79 26.81 -4.79
N LEU A 275 0.96 25.81 -5.09
CA LEU A 275 -0.29 26.01 -5.80
C LEU A 275 -1.34 26.55 -4.81
N ILE A 276 -1.81 27.77 -5.02
CA ILE A 276 -2.76 28.43 -4.13
C ILE A 276 -4.17 28.16 -4.62
N HIS A 277 -4.94 27.42 -3.82
CA HIS A 277 -6.38 27.29 -4.00
C HIS A 277 -7.04 28.40 -3.20
N LEU A 278 -7.35 29.49 -3.89
CA LEU A 278 -8.00 30.66 -3.31
C LEU A 278 -9.47 30.36 -3.04
N LEU A 279 -9.89 30.61 -1.80
CA LEU A 279 -11.22 30.29 -1.30
C LEU A 279 -12.02 31.55 -0.93
N SER A 280 -13.34 31.47 -1.08
CA SER A 280 -14.27 32.45 -0.54
C SER A 280 -14.30 32.42 1.00
N PRO A 281 -14.96 33.40 1.68
CA PRO A 281 -15.16 33.34 3.13
C PRO A 281 -15.84 32.06 3.62
N ALA A 282 -16.71 31.45 2.79
CA ALA A 282 -17.37 30.18 3.06
C ALA A 282 -16.55 28.94 2.63
N ARG A 283 -15.24 29.11 2.37
CA ARG A 283 -14.29 28.06 1.95
C ARG A 283 -14.66 27.36 0.63
N ARG A 284 -15.35 28.05 -0.28
CA ARG A 284 -15.58 27.54 -1.64
C ARG A 284 -14.43 27.98 -2.56
N PRO A 285 -13.89 27.11 -3.42
CA PRO A 285 -12.88 27.51 -4.40
C PRO A 285 -13.39 28.63 -5.30
N VAL A 286 -12.55 29.64 -5.54
CA VAL A 286 -12.85 30.78 -6.43
C VAL A 286 -11.78 31.01 -7.48
N ALA A 287 -10.54 30.62 -7.21
CA ALA A 287 -9.45 30.64 -8.17
C ALA A 287 -8.37 29.63 -7.75
N VAL A 288 -7.58 29.18 -8.72
CA VAL A 288 -6.38 28.38 -8.51
C VAL A 288 -5.24 29.11 -9.22
N THR A 289 -4.14 29.37 -8.52
CA THR A 289 -2.98 30.06 -9.09
C THR A 289 -1.67 29.57 -8.49
N ASP A 290 -0.64 29.47 -9.32
CA ASP A 290 0.77 29.32 -8.94
C ASP A 290 1.54 30.65 -9.07
N ASP A 291 0.90 31.68 -9.62
CA ASP A 291 1.40 33.04 -9.75
C ASP A 291 0.39 34.01 -9.12
N LEU A 292 0.59 34.25 -7.82
CA LEU A 292 -0.25 35.14 -7.04
C LEU A 292 -0.15 36.59 -7.53
N ALA A 293 0.99 36.98 -8.09
CA ALA A 293 1.20 38.34 -8.58
C ALA A 293 0.37 38.62 -9.82
N SER A 294 0.42 37.72 -10.80
CA SER A 294 -0.44 37.79 -11.98
C SER A 294 -1.92 37.70 -11.62
N PHE A 295 -2.28 36.87 -10.62
CA PHE A 295 -3.66 36.82 -10.12
C PHE A 295 -4.13 38.17 -9.58
N TRP A 296 -3.33 38.86 -8.76
CA TRP A 296 -3.71 40.18 -8.25
C TRP A 296 -3.85 41.23 -9.35
N ALA A 297 -2.95 41.22 -10.33
CA ALA A 297 -2.96 42.18 -11.43
C ALA A 297 -4.15 41.99 -12.39
N GLN A 298 -4.53 40.74 -12.66
CA GLN A 298 -5.46 40.43 -13.76
C GLN A 298 -6.74 39.71 -13.28
N GLY A 299 -6.61 38.71 -12.41
CA GLY A 299 -7.74 37.85 -12.01
C GLY A 299 -8.59 38.40 -10.86
N TYR A 300 -7.99 39.11 -9.91
CA TYR A 300 -8.66 39.52 -8.68
C TYR A 300 -9.83 40.47 -8.92
N ALA A 301 -9.77 41.34 -9.93
CA ALA A 301 -10.86 42.29 -10.21
C ALA A 301 -12.21 41.60 -10.44
N GLN A 302 -12.20 40.48 -11.18
CA GLN A 302 -13.39 39.67 -11.45
C GLN A 302 -13.86 38.93 -10.19
N VAL A 303 -12.95 38.23 -9.50
CA VAL A 303 -13.26 37.50 -8.25
C VAL A 303 -13.82 38.46 -7.19
N ARG A 304 -13.26 39.66 -7.08
CA ARG A 304 -13.70 40.72 -6.18
C ARG A 304 -15.13 41.19 -6.48
N ALA A 305 -15.49 41.33 -7.76
CA ALA A 305 -16.84 41.76 -8.15
C ALA A 305 -17.90 40.73 -7.70
N GLU A 306 -17.63 39.44 -7.91
CA GLU A 306 -18.50 38.35 -7.47
C GLU A 306 -18.58 38.27 -5.94
N LEU A 307 -17.43 38.26 -5.26
CA LEU A 307 -17.35 38.09 -3.82
C LEU A 307 -17.95 39.27 -3.05
N ARG A 308 -17.88 40.50 -3.58
CA ARG A 308 -18.51 41.66 -2.96
C ARG A 308 -20.04 41.54 -2.93
N GLY A 309 -20.65 41.00 -3.98
CA GLY A 309 -22.10 40.74 -4.01
C GLY A 309 -22.52 39.63 -3.06
N ARG A 310 -21.79 38.51 -3.05
CA ARG A 310 -22.11 37.34 -2.20
C ARG A 310 -21.77 37.53 -0.72
N TYR A 311 -20.74 38.32 -0.40
CA TYR A 311 -20.21 38.49 0.95
C TYR A 311 -20.00 39.99 1.30
N PRO A 312 -21.08 40.79 1.41
CA PRO A 312 -20.99 42.25 1.57
C PRO A 312 -20.43 42.69 2.93
N ARG A 313 -20.38 41.79 3.93
CA ARG A 313 -19.82 42.08 5.26
C ARG A 313 -18.29 41.99 5.33
N HIS A 314 -17.63 41.48 4.27
CA HIS A 314 -16.18 41.34 4.20
C HIS A 314 -15.54 42.50 3.43
N ALA A 315 -14.32 42.88 3.82
CA ALA A 315 -13.52 43.86 3.08
C ALA A 315 -12.98 43.27 1.77
N TRP A 316 -13.27 43.96 0.65
CA TRP A 316 -12.83 43.61 -0.71
C TRP A 316 -12.10 44.80 -1.35
N PRO A 317 -10.85 45.05 -0.94
CA PRO A 317 -10.08 46.24 -1.33
C PRO A 317 -9.89 46.29 -2.84
N GLN A 318 -9.77 47.50 -3.39
CA GLN A 318 -9.39 47.66 -4.80
C GLN A 318 -7.94 47.25 -5.02
N ASP A 319 -7.05 47.67 -4.13
CA ASP A 319 -5.63 47.28 -4.10
C ASP A 319 -5.40 46.12 -3.11
N PRO A 320 -5.18 44.89 -3.60
CA PRO A 320 -4.92 43.73 -2.74
C PRO A 320 -3.47 43.68 -2.20
N TRP A 321 -2.54 44.46 -2.77
CA TRP A 321 -1.11 44.39 -2.45
C TRP A 321 -0.77 45.08 -1.13
N THR A 322 -1.47 46.15 -0.80
CA THR A 322 -1.21 46.93 0.43
C THR A 322 -2.28 46.74 1.50
N ALA A 323 -3.37 46.02 1.17
CA ALA A 323 -4.45 45.80 2.09
C ALA A 323 -4.06 44.87 3.23
N PRO A 324 -4.47 45.17 4.49
CA PRO A 324 -4.19 44.29 5.61
C PRO A 324 -4.97 42.98 5.45
N ALA A 325 -4.25 41.85 5.47
CA ALA A 325 -4.87 40.54 5.53
C ALA A 325 -5.58 40.31 6.86
N THR A 326 -6.75 39.65 6.80
CA THR A 326 -7.51 39.35 8.02
C THR A 326 -8.09 37.94 7.98
N ARG A 327 -8.07 37.27 9.13
CA ARG A 327 -8.75 35.97 9.31
C ARG A 327 -10.28 36.12 9.34
N GLY A 328 -10.81 37.31 9.57
CA GLY A 328 -12.23 37.60 9.80
C GLY A 328 -12.88 38.42 8.69
N THR A 329 -13.85 39.25 9.07
CA THR A 329 -14.55 40.18 8.16
C THR A 329 -13.75 41.43 7.83
N GLY A 330 -12.68 41.72 8.58
CA GLY A 330 -11.83 42.89 8.39
C GLY A 330 -12.47 44.24 8.76
N ARG A 331 -13.70 44.24 9.29
CA ARG A 331 -14.32 45.45 9.87
C ARG A 331 -13.74 45.67 11.27
N ARG A 332 -12.89 46.69 11.45
CA ARG A 332 -12.71 47.29 12.79
C ARG A 332 -14.09 47.73 13.25
N ARG A 333 -14.55 47.26 14.43
CA ARG A 333 -15.61 47.98 15.14
C ARG A 333 -15.05 49.38 15.37
N ALA A 334 -15.71 50.40 14.82
CA ALA A 334 -15.45 51.76 15.26
C ALA A 334 -15.81 51.78 16.75
N SER A 335 -14.79 51.90 17.59
CA SER A 335 -14.91 52.32 18.99
C SER A 335 -15.10 53.82 19.02
#